data_AF-A0A7C5ENY9-F1
#
_entry.id   AF-A0A7C5ENY9-F1
#
_cell.length_a   1.000
_cell.length_b   1.000
_cell.length_c   1.000
_cell.angle_alpha   90.00
_cell.angle_beta   90.00
_cell.angle_gamma   90.00
#
_symmetry.space_group_name_H-M   'P 1'
#
loop_
_entity.id
_entity.type
_entity.pdbx_description
1 polymer ?
#
loop_
_entity_poly.entity_id
_entity_poly.type
_entity_poly.pdbx_seq_one_letter_code
_entity_poly.pdbx_strand_id
1 'polypeptide(L)'
;MMAAEATKRPRILVVGQTPPPYGGQAVMIEHMLSAGFQRIELVHVRMAFSRSMAEMGRPALAKCLQLAMLALRIIQKRFASRADVLYYPPAGGDGIGIYRDMALLAIVRPF
;
A
#
# COMPACT_ATOMS: atom_id res chain seq x y z
N MET A 1 20.39 20.20 31.85
CA MET A 1 19.53 19.07 31.44
C MET A 1 18.63 19.55 30.32
N MET A 2 18.97 19.25 29.06
CA MET A 2 18.12 19.56 27.91
C MET A 2 16.98 18.55 27.86
N ALA A 3 15.73 19.04 27.91
CA ALA A 3 14.56 18.22 27.65
C ALA A 3 14.68 17.65 26.24
N ALA A 4 14.65 16.32 26.12
CA ALA A 4 14.53 15.66 24.83
C ALA A 4 13.18 16.07 24.24
N GLU A 5 13.21 16.87 23.18
CA GLU A 5 12.05 17.18 22.37
C GLU A 5 11.46 15.85 21.88
N ALA A 6 10.27 15.51 22.38
CA ALA A 6 9.54 14.31 21.98
C ALA A 6 9.09 14.47 20.52
N THR A 7 10.04 14.27 19.60
CA THR A 7 9.80 14.32 18.17
C THR A 7 8.80 13.23 17.80
N LYS A 8 7.65 13.65 17.27
CA LYS A 8 6.59 12.75 16.79
C LYS A 8 7.24 11.70 15.88
N ARG A 9 7.00 10.41 16.18
CA ARG A 9 7.47 9.31 15.32
C ARG A 9 6.82 9.44 13.93
N PRO A 10 7.58 9.46 12.83
CA PRO A 10 7.01 9.49 11.50
C PRO A 10 6.11 8.28 11.27
N ARG A 11 4.94 8.53 10.69
CA ARG A 11 3.97 7.50 10.32
C ARG A 11 4.11 7.17 8.85
N ILE A 12 4.34 5.91 8.54
CA ILE A 12 4.48 5.42 7.18
C ILE A 12 3.24 4.59 6.84
N LEU A 13 2.47 5.04 5.86
CA LEU A 13 1.41 4.26 5.25
C LEU A 13 2.03 3.32 4.21
N VAL A 14 2.13 2.05 4.57
CA VAL A 14 2.57 0.96 3.70
C VAL A 14 1.37 0.49 2.90
N VAL A 15 1.40 0.67 1.57
CA VAL A 15 0.43 0.08 0.66
C VAL A 15 1.11 -1.12 0.03
N GLY A 16 0.70 -2.33 0.38
CA GLY A 16 1.51 -3.50 0.11
C GLY A 16 0.71 -4.80 0.11
N GLN A 17 1.11 -5.78 -0.68
CA GLN A 17 0.54 -7.11 -0.57
C GLN A 17 1.14 -7.83 0.65
N THR A 18 0.33 -8.60 1.38
CA THR A 18 0.78 -9.54 2.40
C THR A 18 0.21 -10.92 2.07
N PRO A 19 0.84 -12.02 2.54
CA PRO A 19 0.36 -13.35 2.23
C PRO A 19 -1.07 -13.61 2.73
N PRO A 20 -1.83 -14.51 2.07
CA PRO A 20 -1.63 -15.01 0.71
C PRO A 20 -1.99 -13.96 -0.37
N PRO A 21 -1.45 -14.01 -1.61
CA PRO A 21 -0.56 -15.01 -2.20
C PRO A 21 0.89 -14.92 -1.72
N TYR A 22 1.60 -16.05 -1.69
CA TYR A 22 3.01 -16.12 -1.30
C TYR A 22 3.90 -15.75 -2.49
N GLY A 23 4.59 -14.63 -2.40
CA GLY A 23 5.62 -14.18 -3.33
C GLY A 23 6.63 -13.32 -2.59
N GLY A 24 7.83 -13.14 -3.16
CA GLY A 24 8.95 -12.48 -2.49
C GLY A 24 8.57 -11.11 -1.91
N GLN A 25 7.88 -10.28 -2.69
CA GLN A 25 7.41 -8.97 -2.21
C GLN A 25 6.42 -9.09 -1.04
N ALA A 26 5.42 -9.98 -1.13
CA ALA A 26 4.41 -10.10 -0.09
C ALA A 26 5.00 -10.56 1.25
N VAL A 27 5.92 -11.53 1.21
CA VAL A 27 6.64 -12.05 2.38
C VAL A 27 7.53 -10.96 2.98
N MET A 28 8.26 -10.20 2.16
CA MET A 28 9.09 -9.09 2.67
C MET A 28 8.27 -7.98 3.33
N ILE A 29 7.09 -7.67 2.80
CA ILE A 29 6.19 -6.67 3.41
C ILE A 29 5.67 -7.17 4.76
N GLU A 30 5.30 -8.44 4.88
CA GLU A 30 4.88 -9.02 6.15
C GLU A 30 6.00 -8.96 7.20
N HIS A 31 7.24 -9.32 6.83
CA HIS A 31 8.39 -9.17 7.72
C HIS A 31 8.63 -7.72 8.12
N MET A 32 8.55 -6.78 7.18
CA MET A 32 8.71 -5.35 7.46
C MET A 32 7.64 -4.86 8.45
N LEU A 33 6.38 -5.23 8.24
CA LEU A 33 5.28 -4.86 9.15
C LEU A 33 5.45 -5.45 10.55
N SER A 34 6.09 -6.61 10.64
CA SER A 34 6.30 -7.34 11.91
C SER A 34 7.60 -6.96 12.63
N ALA A 35 8.45 -6.12 12.04
CA ALA A 35 9.80 -5.84 12.54
C ALA A 35 9.86 -5.01 13.84
N GLY A 36 8.74 -4.41 14.28
CA GLY A 36 8.67 -3.72 15.58
C GLY A 36 9.54 -2.46 15.68
N PHE A 37 9.54 -1.61 14.65
CA PHE A 37 10.37 -0.41 14.62
C PHE A 37 10.10 0.55 15.81
N GLN A 38 11.16 1.01 16.46
CA GLN A 38 11.05 1.91 17.62
C GLN A 38 10.94 3.40 17.25
N ARG A 39 11.39 3.79 16.05
CA ARG A 39 11.50 5.20 15.63
C ARG A 39 10.45 5.63 14.62
N ILE A 40 9.70 4.69 14.05
CA ILE A 40 8.64 4.93 13.06
C ILE A 40 7.41 4.12 13.42
N GLU A 41 6.24 4.56 12.97
CA GLU A 41 4.98 3.84 13.12
C GLU A 41 4.49 3.41 11.74
N LEU A 42 4.20 2.12 11.58
CA LEU A 42 3.71 1.58 10.31
C LEU A 42 2.18 1.42 10.37
N VAL A 43 1.52 1.95 9.34
CA VAL A 43 0.10 1.72 9.08
C VAL A 43 0.00 1.00 7.75
N HIS A 44 -0.86 -0.02 7.64
CA HIS A 44 -0.90 -0.87 6.46
C HIS A 44 -2.24 -0.82 5.74
N VAL A 45 -2.17 -0.76 4.41
CA VAL A 45 -3.29 -1.04 3.49
C VAL A 45 -2.88 -2.21 2.61
N ARG A 46 -3.58 -3.33 2.76
CA ARG A 46 -3.35 -4.52 1.95
C ARG A 46 -3.83 -4.31 0.52
N MET A 47 -2.95 -4.51 -0.46
CA MET A 47 -3.32 -4.58 -1.87
C MET A 47 -3.96 -5.93 -2.18
N ALA A 48 -5.30 -5.98 -2.12
CA ALA A 48 -6.08 -7.14 -2.52
C ALA A 48 -6.45 -7.05 -4.01
N PHE A 49 -5.45 -7.15 -4.90
CA PHE A 49 -5.74 -7.44 -6.30
C PHE A 49 -6.03 -8.93 -6.40
N SER A 50 -7.28 -9.27 -6.72
CA SER A 50 -7.66 -10.66 -6.82
C SER A 50 -6.86 -11.32 -7.95
N ARG A 51 -6.11 -12.37 -7.61
CA ARG A 51 -5.57 -13.34 -8.59
C ARG A 51 -6.51 -14.55 -8.68
N SER A 52 -7.82 -14.36 -8.56
CA SER A 52 -8.72 -15.49 -8.72
C SER A 52 -8.85 -15.80 -10.21
N MET A 53 -8.74 -17.07 -10.58
CA MET A 53 -9.05 -17.58 -11.92
C MET A 53 -10.48 -17.18 -12.38
N ALA A 54 -11.36 -16.77 -11.45
CA ALA A 54 -12.69 -16.24 -11.74
C ALA A 54 -12.72 -14.78 -12.26
N GLU A 55 -11.57 -14.11 -12.41
CA GLU A 55 -11.48 -12.79 -13.06
C GLU A 55 -11.02 -12.84 -14.52
N MET A 56 -10.68 -14.03 -15.02
CA MET A 56 -10.41 -14.27 -16.43
C MET A 56 -11.74 -14.17 -17.20
N GLY A 57 -12.09 -12.94 -17.64
CA GLY A 57 -13.34 -12.65 -18.36
C GLY A 57 -14.21 -11.52 -17.77
N ARG A 58 -13.82 -10.89 -16.65
CA ARG A 58 -14.59 -9.75 -16.11
C ARG A 58 -14.40 -8.48 -16.94
N PRO A 59 -15.45 -7.65 -17.11
CA PRO A 59 -15.37 -6.42 -17.88
C PRO A 59 -14.36 -5.45 -17.27
N ALA A 60 -13.68 -4.66 -18.12
CA ALA A 60 -12.67 -3.68 -17.71
C ALA A 60 -13.15 -2.72 -16.60
N LEU A 61 -14.45 -2.43 -16.56
CA LEU A 61 -15.10 -1.59 -15.54
C LEU A 61 -14.89 -2.11 -14.11
N ALA A 62 -14.93 -3.43 -13.89
CA ALA A 62 -14.73 -4.02 -12.57
C ALA A 62 -13.30 -3.77 -12.05
N LYS A 63 -12.30 -3.84 -12.95
CA LYS A 63 -10.90 -3.56 -12.64
C LYS A 63 -10.68 -2.09 -12.31
N CYS A 64 -11.32 -1.18 -13.06
CA CYS A 64 -11.30 0.25 -12.78
C CYS A 64 -11.94 0.57 -11.42
N LEU A 65 -13.09 -0.04 -11.11
CA LEU A 65 -13.76 0.15 -9.82
C LEU A 65 -12.91 -0.37 -8.67
N GLN A 66 -12.24 -1.53 -8.82
CA GLN A 66 -11.30 -2.04 -7.82
C GLN A 66 -10.14 -1.07 -7.56
N LEU A 67 -9.56 -0.49 -8.62
CA LEU A 67 -8.49 0.50 -8.50
C LEU A 67 -8.99 1.78 -7.81
N ALA A 68 -10.17 2.28 -8.17
CA ALA A 68 -10.78 3.44 -7.54
C ALA A 68 -11.09 3.20 -6.05
N MET A 69 -11.64 2.03 -5.71
CA MET A 69 -11.89 1.63 -4.32
C MET A 69 -10.58 1.51 -3.52
N LEU A 70 -9.52 0.96 -4.12
CA LEU A 70 -8.20 0.90 -3.48
C LEU A 70 -7.64 2.31 -3.24
N ALA A 71 -7.70 3.19 -4.25
CA ALA A 71 -7.27 4.58 -4.12
C ALA A 71 -8.01 5.29 -2.98
N LEU A 72 -9.33 5.16 -2.93
CA LEU A 72 -10.16 5.74 -1.86
C LEU A 72 -9.75 5.20 -0.48
N ARG A 73 -9.52 3.89 -0.34
CA ARG A 73 -9.07 3.28 0.92
C ARG A 73 -7.70 3.80 1.36
N ILE A 74 -6.77 3.98 0.41
CA ILE A 74 -5.44 4.55 0.69
C ILE A 74 -5.60 5.99 1.18
N ILE A 75 -6.36 6.82 0.47
CA ILE A 75 -6.59 8.23 0.81
C ILE A 75 -7.25 8.35 2.19
N GLN A 76 -8.34 7.61 2.43
CA GLN A 76 -9.03 7.57 3.72
C GLN A 76 -8.10 7.15 4.86
N LYS A 77 -7.32 6.08 4.66
CA LYS A 77 -6.37 5.63 5.68
C LYS A 77 -5.25 6.63 5.91
N ARG A 78 -4.72 7.27 4.87
CA ARG A 78 -3.69 8.30 4.98
C ARG A 78 -4.15 9.46 5.85
N PHE A 79 -5.35 9.99 5.59
CA PHE A 79 -5.91 11.07 6.40
C PHE A 79 -6.26 10.61 7.82
N ALA A 80 -6.85 9.43 7.98
CA ALA A 80 -7.20 8.89 9.30
C ALA A 80 -5.98 8.63 10.20
N SER A 81 -4.89 8.12 9.63
CA SER A 81 -3.65 7.89 10.40
C SER A 81 -2.76 9.12 10.49
N ARG A 82 -3.01 10.17 9.70
CA ARG A 82 -2.11 11.30 9.49
C ARG A 82 -0.71 10.82 9.12
N ALA A 83 -0.64 9.91 8.15
CA ALA A 83 0.63 9.36 7.68
C ALA A 83 1.46 10.46 7.02
N ASP A 84 2.74 10.51 7.37
CA ASP A 84 3.69 11.49 6.86
C ASP A 84 4.31 11.01 5.53
N VAL A 85 4.42 9.68 5.35
CA VAL A 85 5.03 9.05 4.17
C VAL A 85 4.14 7.93 3.62
N LEU A 86 4.02 7.86 2.30
CA LEU A 86 3.40 6.74 1.58
C LEU A 86 4.48 5.82 1.02
N TYR A 87 4.55 4.57 1.50
CA TYR A 87 5.43 3.54 0.96
C TYR A 87 4.64 2.60 0.04
N TYR A 88 5.03 2.57 -1.24
CA TYR A 88 4.40 1.74 -2.28
C TYR A 88 5.47 0.90 -2.99
N PRO A 89 5.49 -0.43 -2.83
CA PRO A 89 6.38 -1.31 -3.56
C PRO A 89 5.79 -1.59 -4.95
N PRO A 90 6.52 -1.29 -6.04
CA PRO A 90 6.02 -1.47 -7.40
C PRO A 90 5.78 -2.95 -7.71
N ALA A 91 4.83 -3.22 -8.60
CA ALA A 91 4.56 -4.54 -9.14
C ALA A 91 5.82 -5.13 -9.79
N GLY A 92 5.84 -6.47 -9.89
CA GLY A 92 6.88 -7.18 -10.62
C GLY A 92 6.90 -6.81 -12.12
N GLY A 93 7.83 -7.41 -12.88
CA GLY A 93 8.11 -7.04 -14.27
C GLY A 93 7.00 -7.28 -15.31
N ASP A 94 5.74 -7.41 -14.92
CA ASP A 94 4.61 -7.45 -15.84
C ASP A 94 4.14 -6.03 -16.20
N GLY A 95 4.09 -5.71 -17.50
CA GLY A 95 3.75 -4.36 -17.97
C GLY A 95 2.39 -3.85 -17.48
N ILE A 96 1.38 -4.73 -17.40
CA ILE A 96 0.04 -4.38 -16.91
C ILE A 96 0.07 -3.95 -15.43
N GLY A 97 0.82 -4.66 -14.59
CA GLY A 97 1.04 -4.29 -13.20
C GLY A 97 1.66 -2.91 -13.05
N ILE A 98 2.66 -2.59 -13.87
CA ILE A 98 3.33 -1.28 -13.87
C ILE A 98 2.35 -0.15 -14.23
N TYR A 99 1.58 -0.28 -15.32
CA TYR A 99 0.60 0.75 -15.71
C TYR A 99 -0.46 0.99 -14.64
N ARG A 100 -0.95 -0.09 -14.02
CA ARG A 100 -1.90 -0.01 -12.91
C ARG A 100 -1.32 0.77 -11.74
N ASP A 101 -0.07 0.49 -11.38
CA ASP A 101 0.61 1.16 -10.28
C ASP A 101 0.85 2.65 -10.58
N MET A 102 1.23 3.00 -11.82
CA MET A 102 1.35 4.39 -12.26
C MET A 102 0.02 5.13 -12.14
N ALA A 103 -1.08 4.53 -12.59
CA ALA A 103 -2.41 5.11 -12.49
C ALA A 103 -2.82 5.31 -11.03
N LEU A 104 -2.58 4.31 -10.18
CA LEU A 104 -2.88 4.40 -8.75
C LEU A 104 -2.06 5.51 -8.08
N LEU A 105 -0.74 5.55 -8.33
CA LEU A 105 0.16 6.57 -7.78
C LEU A 105 -0.21 7.98 -8.26
N ALA A 106 -0.61 8.16 -9.51
CA ALA A 106 -1.08 9.46 -10.00
C ALA A 106 -2.30 9.97 -9.21
N ILE A 107 -3.19 9.06 -8.76
CA ILE A 107 -4.36 9.39 -7.96
C ILE A 107 -3.99 9.66 -6.50
N VAL A 108 -3.17 8.80 -5.87
CA VAL A 108 -2.94 8.85 -4.42
C VAL A 108 -1.78 9.76 -3.99
N ARG A 109 -0.83 10.06 -4.87
CA ARG A 109 0.35 10.88 -4.54
C ARG A 109 0.03 12.31 -4.06
N PRO A 110 -0.98 13.04 -4.60
CA PRO A 110 -1.28 14.41 -4.18
C PRO A 110 -1.89 14.55 -2.78
N PHE A 111 -2.41 13.45 -2.22
CA PHE A 111 -3.08 13.40 -0.92
C PHE A 111 -2.16 12.75 0.08
#